data_AF-A0A6P7Y7H8-F1
#
_entry.id   AF-A0A6P7Y7H8-F1
#
_cell.length_a   1.000
_cell.length_b   1.000
_cell.length_c   1.000
_cell.angle_alpha   90.00
_cell.angle_beta   90.00
_cell.angle_gamma   90.00
#
_symmetry.space_group_name_H-M   'P 1'
#
loop_
_entity.id
_entity.type
_entity.pdbx_description
1 polymer ?
#
loop_
_entity_poly.entity_id
_entity_poly.type
_entity_poly.pdbx_seq_one_letter_code
_entity_poly.pdbx_strand_id
1 'polypeptide(L)'
;MGGGESTSRRVSFGLDEADRVRVLRGVRLSEDVVSRMKEPSQSAREPSSSTASMTVPSPSRNTEPAAHPASGKSVPLNAGPQAHHPNADSSGHKRTVSEDDLYRRYEQEQAIIQDELAQIAKRERKAAEEKLNSSILWERAYANEERQRAAQLAKELECKETELKRLDAFHKEQLQRIEKKNAEIYKLASEQFHTAATNAELRIKKRNFEPVCMGFQSEILKCYQQHRQEMLNCSDLAKEYKRCVRAAQKDLLVNHG
;
A
#
# COMPACT_ATOMS: atom_id res chain seq x y z
N MET A 1 15.45 -17.78 -27.27
CA MET A 1 14.52 -17.05 -26.37
C MET A 1 14.32 -17.92 -25.13
N GLY A 2 15.02 -17.64 -24.04
CA GLY A 2 14.95 -18.42 -22.81
C GLY A 2 15.39 -17.57 -21.62
N GLY A 3 14.45 -16.85 -21.03
CA GLY A 3 14.66 -16.03 -19.83
C GLY A 3 14.66 -16.94 -18.61
N GLY A 4 15.83 -17.22 -18.06
CA GLY A 4 15.99 -17.89 -16.77
C GLY A 4 15.74 -16.88 -15.64
N GLU A 5 14.65 -17.07 -14.90
CA GLU A 5 14.36 -16.36 -13.66
C GLU A 5 15.51 -16.51 -12.65
N SER A 6 16.32 -15.47 -12.52
CA SER A 6 17.23 -15.33 -11.39
C SER A 6 16.42 -14.93 -10.16
N THR A 7 15.87 -15.92 -9.45
CA THR A 7 15.28 -15.72 -8.12
C THR A 7 16.35 -15.21 -7.17
N SER A 8 16.24 -13.93 -6.76
CA SER A 8 17.09 -13.31 -5.76
C SER A 8 17.03 -14.09 -4.44
N ARG A 9 18.21 -14.48 -3.92
CA ARG A 9 18.35 -15.20 -2.64
C ARG A 9 17.77 -14.34 -1.51
N ARG A 10 16.64 -14.75 -0.95
CA ARG A 10 15.98 -14.05 0.16
C ARG A 10 16.64 -14.41 1.49
N VAL A 11 17.06 -13.39 2.24
CA VAL A 11 17.69 -13.49 3.57
C VAL A 11 16.74 -12.93 4.61
N SER A 12 16.70 -13.56 5.79
CA SER A 12 15.91 -13.11 6.93
C SER A 12 16.83 -12.42 7.93
N PHE A 13 16.40 -11.25 8.44
CA PHE A 13 17.13 -10.50 9.45
C PHE A 13 16.49 -10.73 10.81
N GLY A 14 17.29 -11.11 11.81
CA GLY A 14 16.88 -11.20 13.21
C GLY A 14 17.88 -10.49 14.11
N LEU A 15 17.43 -9.99 15.25
CA LEU A 15 18.30 -9.47 16.30
C LEU A 15 18.66 -10.61 17.25
N ASP A 16 19.93 -10.70 17.66
CA ASP A 16 20.36 -11.61 18.72
C ASP A 16 20.12 -11.02 20.11
N GLU A 17 20.39 -11.80 21.16
CA GLU A 17 20.21 -11.40 22.57
C GLU A 17 21.07 -10.19 22.99
N ALA A 18 21.98 -9.73 22.14
CA ALA A 18 22.81 -8.56 22.35
C ALA A 18 22.53 -7.46 21.32
N ASP A 19 21.32 -7.43 20.76
CA ASP A 19 20.81 -6.44 19.81
C ASP A 19 21.63 -6.30 18.51
N ARG A 20 22.39 -7.33 18.11
CA ARG A 20 23.12 -7.33 16.84
C ARG A 20 22.30 -7.97 15.73
N VAL A 21 22.31 -7.33 14.56
CA VAL A 21 21.64 -7.84 13.36
C VAL A 21 22.39 -9.07 12.85
N ARG A 22 21.73 -10.24 12.91
CA ARG A 22 22.20 -11.48 12.29
C ARG A 22 21.43 -11.72 10.99
N VAL A 23 22.19 -11.97 9.92
CA VAL A 23 21.64 -12.31 8.60
C VAL A 23 21.65 -13.82 8.46
N LEU A 24 20.48 -14.45 8.57
CA LEU A 24 20.33 -15.89 8.39
C LEU A 24 19.89 -16.17 6.96
N ARG A 25 20.67 -16.99 6.28
CA ARG A 25 20.37 -17.46 4.92
C ARG A 25 19.37 -18.61 5.00
N GLY A 26 18.09 -18.26 4.97
CA GLY A 26 16.99 -19.23 5.02
C GLY A 26 16.66 -19.82 3.64
N VAL A 27 16.24 -21.08 3.63
CA VAL A 27 15.48 -21.66 2.52
C VAL A 27 14.00 -21.44 2.84
N ARG A 28 13.25 -20.73 1.99
CA ARG A 28 11.79 -20.62 2.18
C ARG A 28 11.16 -21.95 1.81
N LEU A 29 10.52 -22.58 2.78
CA LEU A 29 9.60 -23.69 2.53
C LEU A 29 8.39 -23.12 1.77
N SER A 30 7.86 -23.88 0.81
CA SER A 30 6.63 -23.47 0.11
C SER A 30 5.47 -23.37 1.09
N GLU A 31 4.48 -22.56 0.75
CA GLU A 31 3.31 -22.32 1.60
C GLU A 31 2.61 -23.63 2.00
N ASP A 32 2.59 -24.61 1.09
CA ASP A 32 2.08 -25.96 1.34
C ASP A 32 2.86 -26.77 2.38
N VAL A 33 4.17 -26.55 2.49
CA VAL A 33 5.02 -27.21 3.49
C VAL A 33 4.87 -26.50 4.85
N VAL A 34 4.77 -25.17 4.84
CA VAL A 34 4.52 -24.39 6.06
C VAL A 34 3.15 -24.70 6.66
N SER A 35 2.10 -24.82 5.82
CA SER A 35 0.76 -25.18 6.27
C SER A 35 0.70 -26.58 6.87
N ARG A 36 1.37 -27.56 6.23
CA ARG A 36 1.51 -28.93 6.79
C ARG A 36 2.26 -29.00 8.11
N MET A 37 3.24 -28.12 8.32
CA MET A 37 3.98 -28.04 9.58
C MET A 37 3.21 -27.28 10.68
N LYS A 38 2.24 -26.45 10.30
CA LYS A 38 1.40 -25.67 11.22
C LYS A 38 0.18 -26.47 11.71
N GLU A 39 -0.20 -27.52 11.00
CA GLU A 39 -1.17 -28.50 11.47
C GLU A 39 -0.51 -29.46 12.48
N PRO A 40 -1.04 -29.58 13.72
CA PRO A 40 -0.59 -30.62 14.63
C PRO A 40 -0.90 -31.97 14.00
N SER A 41 0.11 -32.82 13.87
CA SER A 41 0.06 -34.16 13.29
C SER A 41 -1.15 -34.95 13.77
N GLN A 42 -2.23 -34.93 13.00
CA GLN A 42 -3.26 -35.96 13.03
C GLN A 42 -2.82 -37.04 12.04
N SER A 43 -2.01 -37.95 12.56
CA SER A 43 -1.82 -39.24 11.95
C SER A 43 -3.17 -39.94 11.79
N ALA A 44 -3.44 -40.39 10.56
CA ALA A 44 -4.25 -41.54 10.21
C ALA A 44 -5.72 -41.54 10.70
N ARG A 45 -6.65 -41.23 9.79
CA ARG A 45 -7.84 -42.06 9.52
C ARG A 45 -8.64 -41.55 8.33
N GLU A 46 -8.72 -42.39 7.32
CA GLU A 46 -9.81 -42.54 6.34
C GLU A 46 -9.84 -44.06 6.03
N PRO A 47 -10.92 -44.69 5.50
CA PRO A 47 -12.24 -44.13 5.15
C PRO A 47 -13.45 -45.05 5.50
N SER A 48 -14.65 -44.48 5.65
CA SER A 48 -15.94 -45.12 5.28
C SER A 48 -17.08 -44.09 5.45
N SER A 49 -17.56 -43.50 4.36
CA SER A 49 -18.68 -43.94 3.51
C SER A 49 -20.06 -43.46 3.98
N SER A 50 -20.82 -42.92 3.01
CA SER A 50 -22.29 -42.78 2.97
C SER A 50 -22.86 -41.63 3.83
N THR A 51 -23.83 -40.81 3.44
CA THR A 51 -24.79 -40.81 2.33
C THR A 51 -25.50 -39.44 2.30
N ALA A 52 -25.82 -38.97 1.09
CA ALA A 52 -27.07 -38.32 0.66
C ALA A 52 -27.74 -37.18 1.47
N SER A 53 -27.92 -36.05 0.77
CA SER A 53 -29.21 -35.38 0.48
C SER A 53 -29.33 -33.90 0.85
N MET A 54 -29.58 -33.11 -0.20
CA MET A 54 -30.58 -32.02 -0.37
C MET A 54 -30.64 -30.96 0.75
N THR A 55 -30.63 -29.65 0.49
CA THR A 55 -31.55 -28.92 -0.38
C THR A 55 -31.13 -27.44 -0.40
N VAL A 56 -31.21 -26.77 -1.54
CA VAL A 56 -31.21 -25.29 -1.66
C VAL A 56 -32.67 -24.82 -1.54
N PRO A 57 -32.95 -23.65 -0.95
CA PRO A 57 -33.64 -22.65 -1.77
C PRO A 57 -33.20 -21.19 -1.48
N SER A 58 -33.15 -20.40 -2.56
CA SER A 58 -33.42 -18.96 -2.51
C SER A 58 -34.91 -18.70 -2.25
N PRO A 59 -35.30 -17.47 -1.91
CA PRO A 59 -36.12 -16.74 -2.90
C PRO A 59 -35.82 -15.23 -3.00
N SER A 60 -35.94 -14.72 -4.22
CA SER A 60 -36.26 -13.31 -4.52
C SER A 60 -37.76 -13.07 -4.35
N ARG A 61 -38.19 -11.84 -3.99
CA ARG A 61 -39.04 -10.94 -4.82
C ARG A 61 -39.49 -9.69 -4.02
N ASN A 62 -39.10 -8.52 -4.54
CA ASN A 62 -39.78 -7.21 -4.71
C ASN A 62 -40.72 -6.71 -3.58
N THR A 63 -40.71 -5.45 -3.15
CA THR A 63 -41.01 -4.25 -3.98
C THR A 63 -40.67 -2.96 -3.18
N GLU A 64 -40.17 -1.97 -3.92
CA GLU A 64 -40.06 -0.52 -3.62
C GLU A 64 -41.42 0.15 -3.24
N PRO A 65 -41.49 1.43 -2.76
CA PRO A 65 -40.70 2.57 -3.24
C PRO A 65 -40.20 3.64 -2.24
N ALA A 66 -39.16 4.32 -2.74
CA ALA A 66 -38.68 5.69 -2.52
C ALA A 66 -39.81 6.75 -2.52
N ALA A 67 -39.66 8.04 -2.19
CA ALA A 67 -38.69 8.89 -1.51
C ALA A 67 -39.26 10.34 -1.57
N HIS A 68 -39.00 11.09 -0.49
CA HIS A 68 -38.66 12.53 -0.49
C HIS A 68 -39.71 13.63 -0.83
N PRO A 69 -39.44 14.88 -0.35
CA PRO A 69 -40.45 15.82 0.15
C PRO A 69 -40.68 17.01 -0.80
N ALA A 70 -41.71 17.83 -0.51
CA ALA A 70 -41.88 19.12 -1.16
C ALA A 70 -42.21 20.23 -0.14
N SER A 71 -41.44 21.30 -0.23
CA SER A 71 -41.61 22.59 0.44
C SER A 71 -42.62 23.44 -0.33
N GLY A 72 -43.46 24.23 0.36
CA GLY A 72 -44.51 25.05 -0.26
C GLY A 72 -45.06 26.16 0.64
N LYS A 73 -44.39 27.32 0.60
CA LYS A 73 -44.87 28.73 0.69
C LYS A 73 -46.24 29.06 1.33
N SER A 74 -46.17 29.82 2.42
CA SER A 74 -46.88 31.09 2.76
C SER A 74 -48.24 31.48 2.14
N VAL A 75 -49.22 31.69 3.05
CA VAL A 75 -50.12 32.90 3.21
C VAL A 75 -51.32 33.03 2.24
N PRO A 76 -52.51 33.57 2.63
CA PRO A 76 -53.24 33.54 3.91
C PRO A 76 -54.80 33.39 3.75
N LEU A 77 -55.50 33.59 4.87
CA LEU A 77 -56.89 34.08 5.01
C LEU A 77 -58.05 33.10 4.83
N ASN A 78 -58.91 33.16 5.84
CA ASN A 78 -60.36 33.10 5.78
C ASN A 78 -61.02 31.72 5.93
N ALA A 79 -61.41 31.42 7.17
CA ALA A 79 -62.80 31.18 7.56
C ALA A 79 -62.81 30.65 9.00
N GLY A 80 -63.10 31.52 9.96
CA GLY A 80 -63.42 31.07 11.31
C GLY A 80 -64.68 30.20 11.29
N PRO A 81 -64.84 29.20 12.19
CA PRO A 81 -66.15 28.67 12.48
C PRO A 81 -66.93 29.78 13.18
N GLN A 82 -67.89 30.35 12.46
CA GLN A 82 -68.88 31.27 13.00
C GLN A 82 -69.52 30.64 14.24
N ALA A 83 -69.33 31.30 15.39
CA ALA A 83 -70.26 31.18 16.49
C ALA A 83 -71.63 31.65 15.98
N HIS A 84 -72.53 30.70 15.73
CA HIS A 84 -73.93 31.00 15.48
C HIS A 84 -74.58 31.46 16.79
N HIS A 85 -74.45 32.75 17.11
CA HIS A 85 -75.44 33.44 17.91
C HIS A 85 -76.60 33.80 16.96
N PRO A 86 -77.84 33.37 17.23
CA PRO A 86 -78.99 33.88 16.49
C PRO A 86 -79.26 35.30 16.98
N ASN A 87 -79.08 36.28 16.09
CA ASN A 87 -79.54 37.64 16.30
C ASN A 87 -81.06 37.65 16.44
N ALA A 88 -81.51 38.32 17.49
CA ALA A 88 -82.89 38.70 17.71
C ALA A 88 -83.28 39.76 16.68
N ASP A 89 -84.40 39.52 15.99
CA ASP A 89 -85.30 40.60 15.59
C ASP A 89 -86.75 40.17 15.74
N SER A 90 -87.40 40.84 16.68
CA SER A 90 -88.82 41.17 16.73
C SER A 90 -89.85 40.03 16.74
N SER A 91 -90.12 39.51 17.93
CA SER A 91 -91.50 39.41 18.43
C SER A 91 -91.45 39.40 19.96
N GLY A 92 -92.30 40.21 20.60
CA GLY A 92 -92.35 40.38 22.04
C GLY A 92 -92.76 39.11 22.79
N HIS A 93 -91.84 38.14 22.85
CA HIS A 93 -91.90 37.02 23.76
C HIS A 93 -91.01 37.36 24.95
N LYS A 94 -91.62 37.47 26.13
CA LYS A 94 -90.89 37.45 27.39
C LYS A 94 -90.08 36.17 27.40
N ARG A 95 -88.77 36.28 27.12
CA ARG A 95 -87.80 35.22 27.32
C ARG A 95 -88.02 34.71 28.72
N THR A 96 -88.50 33.47 28.83
CA THR A 96 -88.75 32.91 30.15
C THR A 96 -87.39 32.77 30.80
N VAL A 97 -87.31 33.06 32.10
CA VAL A 97 -86.08 32.93 32.91
C VAL A 97 -85.38 31.57 32.65
N SER A 98 -86.14 30.55 32.24
CA SER A 98 -85.70 29.21 31.89
C SER A 98 -84.81 29.06 30.65
N GLU A 99 -84.94 29.86 29.59
CA GLU A 99 -84.12 29.70 28.36
C GLU A 99 -82.76 30.38 28.48
N ASP A 100 -82.71 31.57 29.10
CA ASP A 100 -81.46 32.28 29.40
C ASP A 100 -80.58 31.50 30.39
N ASP A 101 -81.20 30.77 31.31
CA ASP A 101 -80.49 29.91 32.26
C ASP A 101 -79.87 28.67 31.59
N LEU A 102 -80.50 28.11 30.56
CA LEU A 102 -79.92 27.01 29.78
C LEU A 102 -78.71 27.47 28.97
N TYR A 103 -78.79 28.65 28.36
CA TYR A 103 -77.68 29.21 27.58
C TYR A 103 -76.47 29.54 28.47
N ARG A 104 -76.71 30.15 29.65
CA ARG A 104 -75.65 30.38 30.65
C ARG A 104 -74.96 29.11 31.11
N ARG A 105 -75.71 28.01 31.32
CA ARG A 105 -75.10 26.71 31.68
C ARG A 105 -74.24 26.15 30.56
N TYR A 106 -74.70 26.23 29.31
CA TYR A 106 -73.93 25.80 28.15
C TYR A 106 -72.61 26.59 28.01
N GLU A 107 -72.64 27.91 28.16
CA GLU A 107 -71.43 28.74 28.13
C GLU A 107 -70.45 28.40 29.27
N GLN A 108 -70.99 28.13 30.47
CA GLN A 108 -70.19 27.67 31.61
C GLN A 108 -69.54 26.31 31.34
N GLU A 109 -70.28 25.35 30.80
CA GLU A 109 -69.74 24.04 30.39
C GLU A 109 -68.68 24.18 29.30
N GLN A 110 -68.88 25.05 28.32
CA GLN A 110 -67.87 25.34 27.29
C GLN A 110 -66.60 25.95 27.88
N ALA A 111 -66.73 26.88 28.83
CA ALA A 111 -65.59 27.48 29.51
C ALA A 111 -64.81 26.46 30.35
N ILE A 112 -65.51 25.54 31.03
CA ILE A 112 -64.88 24.44 31.77
C ILE A 112 -64.12 23.51 30.82
N ILE A 113 -64.75 23.09 29.72
CA ILE A 113 -64.11 22.22 28.72
C ILE A 113 -62.88 22.90 28.10
N GLN A 114 -62.96 24.20 27.78
CA GLN A 114 -61.82 24.97 27.25
C GLN A 114 -60.68 25.07 28.26
N ASP A 115 -60.96 25.31 29.55
CA ASP A 115 -59.93 25.34 30.59
C ASP A 115 -59.29 23.96 30.80
N GLU A 116 -60.09 22.88 30.82
CA GLU A 116 -59.57 21.51 30.91
C GLU A 116 -58.63 21.16 29.75
N LEU A 117 -59.01 21.51 28.51
CA LEU A 117 -58.15 21.33 27.33
C LEU A 117 -56.87 22.16 27.42
N ALA A 118 -56.95 23.41 27.89
CA ALA A 118 -55.79 24.27 28.08
C ALA A 118 -54.83 23.71 29.14
N GLN A 119 -55.36 23.15 30.23
CA GLN A 119 -54.61 22.46 31.27
C GLN A 119 -53.91 21.21 30.72
N ILE A 120 -54.61 20.38 29.95
CA ILE A 120 -54.04 19.20 29.29
C ILE A 120 -52.91 19.61 28.34
N ALA A 121 -53.14 20.56 27.45
CA ALA A 121 -52.14 21.06 26.51
C ALA A 121 -50.90 21.67 27.21
N LYS A 122 -51.07 22.25 28.40
CA LYS A 122 -49.95 22.74 29.22
C LYS A 122 -49.14 21.59 29.82
N ARG A 123 -49.80 20.53 30.31
CA ARG A 123 -49.12 19.33 30.83
C ARG A 123 -48.38 18.59 29.73
N GLU A 124 -49.00 18.44 28.56
CA GLU A 124 -48.37 17.80 27.40
C GLU A 124 -47.13 18.56 26.93
N ARG A 125 -47.19 19.89 26.85
CA ARG A 125 -46.01 20.71 26.52
C ARG A 125 -44.88 20.54 27.53
N LYS A 126 -45.18 20.58 28.83
CA LYS A 126 -44.17 20.35 29.88
C LYS A 126 -43.55 18.97 29.79
N ALA A 127 -44.37 17.93 29.61
CA ALA A 127 -43.87 16.56 29.45
C ALA A 127 -43.01 16.40 28.19
N ALA A 128 -43.37 17.06 27.09
CA ALA A 128 -42.57 17.08 25.86
C ALA A 128 -41.24 17.83 26.05
N GLU A 129 -41.23 18.97 26.73
CA GLU A 129 -40.03 19.73 27.08
C GLU A 129 -39.09 18.93 28.01
N GLU A 130 -39.62 18.27 29.04
CA GLU A 130 -38.85 17.42 29.95
C GLU A 130 -38.24 16.23 29.22
N LYS A 131 -39.00 15.58 28.34
CA LYS A 131 -38.50 14.48 27.49
C LYS A 131 -37.42 14.97 26.53
N LEU A 132 -37.61 16.12 25.89
CA LEU A 132 -36.63 16.72 24.98
C LEU A 132 -35.34 17.09 25.73
N ASN A 133 -35.45 17.77 26.88
CA ASN A 133 -34.31 18.14 27.71
C ASN A 133 -33.55 16.89 28.17
N SER A 134 -34.26 15.84 28.56
CA SER A 134 -33.64 14.56 28.90
C SER A 134 -32.89 13.97 27.71
N SER A 135 -33.49 13.93 26.51
CA SER A 135 -32.83 13.46 25.28
C SER A 135 -31.56 14.24 24.96
N ILE A 136 -31.62 15.58 25.03
CA ILE A 136 -30.48 16.47 24.76
C ILE A 136 -29.34 16.21 25.76
N LEU A 137 -29.66 15.99 27.04
CA LEU A 137 -28.65 15.69 28.06
C LEU A 137 -27.93 14.37 27.77
N TRP A 138 -28.67 13.33 27.40
CA TRP A 138 -28.10 12.04 27.02
C TRP A 138 -27.25 12.14 25.75
N GLU A 139 -27.76 12.78 24.69
CA GLU A 139 -27.00 13.00 23.45
C GLU A 139 -25.70 13.76 23.71
N ARG A 140 -25.73 14.80 24.55
CA ARG A 140 -24.53 15.54 24.93
C ARG A 140 -23.54 14.67 25.71
N ALA A 141 -24.03 13.81 26.61
CA ALA A 141 -23.17 12.89 27.36
C ALA A 141 -22.48 11.89 26.42
N TYR A 142 -23.23 11.25 25.51
CA TYR A 142 -22.67 10.32 24.52
C TYR A 142 -21.68 11.02 23.58
N ALA A 143 -22.03 12.19 23.04
CA ALA A 143 -21.14 12.95 22.16
C ALA A 143 -19.83 13.36 22.87
N ASN A 144 -19.89 13.69 24.17
CA ASN A 144 -18.69 14.00 24.94
C ASN A 144 -17.83 12.76 25.17
N GLU A 145 -18.44 11.61 25.47
CA GLU A 145 -17.72 10.34 25.63
C GLU A 145 -17.04 9.93 24.30
N GLU A 146 -17.75 10.02 23.18
CA GLU A 146 -17.19 9.76 21.85
C GLU A 146 -16.03 10.71 21.52
N ARG A 147 -16.16 12.00 21.80
CA ARG A 147 -15.06 12.97 21.64
C ARG A 147 -13.85 12.62 22.49
N GLN A 148 -14.05 12.19 23.73
CA GLN A 148 -12.94 11.77 24.60
C GLN A 148 -12.23 10.54 24.06
N ARG A 149 -12.97 9.52 23.61
CA ARG A 149 -12.41 8.33 22.97
C ARG A 149 -11.65 8.68 21.69
N ALA A 150 -12.23 9.53 20.85
CA ALA A 150 -11.57 10.02 19.63
C ALA A 150 -10.27 10.79 19.94
N ALA A 151 -10.28 11.65 20.95
CA ALA A 151 -9.10 12.41 21.37
C ALA A 151 -8.00 11.50 21.96
N GLN A 152 -8.35 10.42 22.66
CA GLN A 152 -7.39 9.43 23.14
C GLN A 152 -6.72 8.69 21.99
N LEU A 153 -7.52 8.21 21.02
CA LEU A 153 -7.00 7.56 19.81
C LEU A 153 -6.11 8.49 18.99
N ALA A 154 -6.49 9.77 18.85
CA ALA A 154 -5.68 10.74 18.12
C ALA A 154 -4.29 10.93 18.76
N LYS A 155 -4.22 10.99 20.10
CA LYS A 155 -2.93 11.06 20.83
C LYS A 155 -2.11 9.79 20.65
N GLU A 156 -2.74 8.62 20.69
CA GLU A 156 -2.04 7.35 20.45
C GLU A 156 -1.44 7.30 19.04
N LEU A 157 -2.21 7.71 18.04
CA LEU A 157 -1.73 7.79 16.66
C LEU A 157 -0.57 8.77 16.50
N GLU A 158 -0.63 9.94 17.13
CA GLU A 158 0.47 10.92 17.11
C GLU A 158 1.76 10.33 17.75
N CYS A 159 1.64 9.64 18.89
CA CYS A 159 2.75 8.93 19.51
C CYS A 159 3.33 7.84 18.58
N LYS A 160 2.48 7.09 17.87
CA LYS A 160 2.93 6.07 16.91
C LYS A 160 3.61 6.69 15.69
N GLU A 161 3.07 7.78 15.16
CA GLU A 161 3.65 8.50 14.03
C GLU A 161 5.03 9.07 14.36
N THR A 162 5.19 9.64 15.55
CA THR A 162 6.49 10.19 15.98
C THR A 162 7.53 9.08 16.16
N GLU A 163 7.16 7.92 16.71
CA GLU A 163 8.08 6.78 16.82
C GLU A 163 8.45 6.22 15.44
N LEU A 164 7.49 6.10 14.52
CA LEU A 164 7.76 5.68 13.14
C LEU A 164 8.72 6.66 12.43
N LYS A 165 8.52 7.97 12.60
CA LYS A 165 9.43 8.99 12.07
C LYS A 165 10.84 8.86 12.64
N ARG A 166 10.97 8.56 13.94
CA ARG A 166 12.27 8.34 14.60
C ARG A 166 13.00 7.12 14.01
N LEU A 167 12.29 6.02 13.82
CA LEU A 167 12.84 4.80 13.23
C LEU A 167 13.23 5.00 11.76
N ASP A 168 12.39 5.67 10.97
CA ASP A 168 12.69 6.02 9.57
C ASP A 168 13.95 6.89 9.47
N ALA A 169 14.06 7.93 10.30
CA ALA A 169 15.25 8.76 10.36
C ALA A 169 16.51 7.96 10.72
N PHE A 170 16.42 7.07 11.71
CA PHE A 170 17.53 6.20 12.09
C PHE A 170 17.96 5.29 10.93
N HIS A 171 17.03 4.61 10.27
CA HIS A 171 17.34 3.71 9.15
C HIS A 171 17.89 4.46 7.95
N LYS A 172 17.36 5.64 7.62
CA LYS A 172 17.91 6.52 6.58
C LYS A 172 19.36 6.91 6.88
N GLU A 173 19.66 7.26 8.13
CA GLU A 173 21.03 7.60 8.54
C GLU A 173 21.98 6.38 8.41
N GLN A 174 21.54 5.18 8.80
CA GLN A 174 22.34 3.97 8.63
C GLN A 174 22.63 3.66 7.15
N LEU A 175 21.61 3.79 6.29
CA LEU A 175 21.78 3.61 4.85
C LEU A 175 22.78 4.60 4.27
N GLN A 176 22.65 5.89 4.60
CA GLN A 176 23.59 6.92 4.15
C GLN A 176 25.02 6.64 4.63
N ARG A 177 25.20 6.19 5.87
CA ARG A 177 26.52 5.80 6.38
C ARG A 177 27.12 4.62 5.61
N ILE A 178 26.31 3.61 5.27
CA ILE A 178 26.76 2.45 4.49
C ILE A 178 27.09 2.87 3.05
N GLU A 179 26.22 3.65 2.40
CA GLU A 179 26.43 4.17 1.05
C GLU A 179 27.71 5.00 0.97
N LYS A 180 27.93 5.89 1.94
CA LYS A 180 29.15 6.70 2.03
C LYS A 180 30.41 5.82 2.16
N LYS A 181 30.41 4.86 3.09
CA LYS A 181 31.53 3.93 3.27
C LYS A 181 31.79 3.10 2.02
N ASN A 182 30.74 2.60 1.37
CA ASN A 182 30.86 1.85 0.13
C ASN A 182 31.49 2.73 -0.97
N ALA A 183 31.01 3.96 -1.14
CA ALA A 183 31.57 4.90 -2.12
C ALA A 183 33.06 5.21 -1.87
N GLU A 184 33.44 5.41 -0.61
CA GLU A 184 34.84 5.62 -0.20
C GLU A 184 35.72 4.39 -0.52
N ILE A 185 35.23 3.18 -0.22
CA ILE A 185 35.93 1.93 -0.54
C ILE A 185 36.07 1.76 -2.06
N TYR A 186 35.02 2.02 -2.84
CA TYR A 186 35.09 1.94 -4.30
C TYR A 186 36.10 2.94 -4.88
N LYS A 187 36.12 4.16 -4.35
CA LYS A 187 37.08 5.19 -4.76
C LYS A 187 38.52 4.73 -4.48
N LEU A 188 38.81 4.30 -3.25
CA LEU A 188 40.14 3.81 -2.87
C LEU A 188 40.57 2.60 -3.70
N ALA A 189 39.66 1.63 -3.90
CA ALA A 189 39.94 0.44 -4.70
C ALA A 189 40.23 0.81 -6.16
N SER A 190 39.49 1.76 -6.73
CA SER A 190 39.76 2.28 -8.07
C SER A 190 41.13 2.95 -8.14
N GLU A 191 41.46 3.85 -7.20
CA GLU A 191 42.76 4.54 -7.17
C GLU A 191 43.93 3.55 -7.02
N GLN A 192 43.80 2.55 -6.15
CA GLN A 192 44.79 1.49 -5.97
C GLN A 192 44.96 0.64 -7.24
N PHE A 193 43.85 0.28 -7.89
CA PHE A 193 43.89 -0.47 -9.14
C PHE A 193 44.62 0.31 -10.24
N HIS A 194 44.27 1.58 -10.46
CA HIS A 194 44.91 2.40 -11.49
C HIS A 194 46.39 2.63 -11.19
N THR A 195 46.73 2.91 -9.93
CA THR A 195 48.13 3.04 -9.50
C THR A 195 48.92 1.76 -9.75
N ALA A 196 48.35 0.59 -9.41
CA ALA A 196 48.98 -0.70 -9.66
C ALA A 196 49.12 -0.98 -11.15
N ALA A 197 48.11 -0.64 -11.97
CA ALA A 197 48.15 -0.80 -13.42
C ALA A 197 49.25 0.07 -14.06
N THR A 198 49.32 1.36 -13.74
CA THR A 198 50.38 2.25 -14.22
C THR A 198 51.76 1.78 -13.78
N ASN A 199 51.92 1.35 -12.53
CA ASN A 199 53.18 0.78 -12.05
C ASN A 199 53.55 -0.52 -12.79
N ALA A 200 52.57 -1.36 -13.11
CA ALA A 200 52.79 -2.57 -13.90
C ALA A 200 53.22 -2.21 -15.33
N GLU A 201 52.59 -1.23 -15.98
CA GLU A 201 52.99 -0.74 -17.31
C GLU A 201 54.42 -0.20 -17.33
N LEU A 202 54.85 0.50 -16.28
CA LEU A 202 56.23 1.00 -16.16
C LEU A 202 57.26 -0.13 -15.98
N ARG A 203 56.91 -1.18 -15.23
CA ARG A 203 57.82 -2.30 -14.90
C ARG A 203 57.85 -3.37 -15.98
N ILE A 204 56.71 -3.61 -16.63
CA ILE A 204 56.58 -4.54 -17.73
C ILE A 204 57.11 -3.84 -18.98
N LYS A 205 58.41 -4.02 -19.24
CA LYS A 205 58.98 -3.62 -20.53
C LYS A 205 58.18 -4.32 -21.62
N LYS A 206 57.60 -3.52 -22.53
CA LYS A 206 57.06 -4.05 -23.79
C LYS A 206 58.17 -4.87 -24.41
N ARG A 207 57.93 -6.17 -24.54
CA ARG A 207 58.95 -7.12 -24.99
C ARG A 207 59.23 -6.76 -26.45
N ASN A 208 60.29 -5.99 -26.67
CA ASN A 208 60.81 -5.70 -28.00
C ASN A 208 61.42 -7.01 -28.50
N PHE A 209 60.56 -7.84 -29.10
CA PHE A 209 61.03 -8.94 -29.90
C PHE A 209 61.51 -8.33 -31.20
N GLU A 210 62.82 -8.27 -31.37
CA GLU A 210 63.40 -8.02 -32.68
C GLU A 210 63.10 -9.26 -33.54
N PRO A 211 62.27 -9.12 -34.58
CA PRO A 211 61.84 -10.28 -35.34
C PRO A 211 63.04 -10.87 -36.09
N VAL A 212 63.34 -12.13 -35.80
CA VAL A 212 64.53 -12.78 -36.33
C VAL A 212 64.33 -13.10 -37.81
N CYS A 213 65.38 -12.94 -38.62
CA CYS A 213 65.37 -13.23 -40.05
C CYS A 213 64.42 -12.33 -40.88
N MET A 214 64.13 -11.12 -40.41
CA MET A 214 63.19 -10.19 -41.08
C MET A 214 63.53 -9.88 -42.54
N GLY A 215 64.82 -9.73 -42.87
CA GLY A 215 65.27 -9.53 -44.25
C GLY A 215 64.89 -10.71 -45.14
N PHE A 216 65.33 -11.91 -44.77
CA PHE A 216 64.98 -13.15 -45.48
C PHE A 216 63.47 -13.41 -45.53
N GLN A 217 62.73 -13.08 -44.46
CA GLN A 217 61.27 -13.20 -44.43
C GLN A 217 60.60 -12.28 -45.46
N SER A 218 61.11 -11.06 -45.61
CA SER A 218 60.56 -10.11 -46.59
C SER A 218 60.88 -10.54 -48.02
N GLU A 219 62.10 -10.99 -48.26
CA GLU A 219 62.57 -11.44 -49.57
C GLU A 219 61.88 -12.72 -50.02
N ILE A 220 61.70 -13.71 -49.15
CA ILE A 220 61.04 -14.97 -49.51
C ILE A 220 59.56 -14.75 -49.83
N LEU A 221 58.87 -13.88 -49.07
CA LEU A 221 57.49 -13.50 -49.34
C LEU A 221 57.38 -12.77 -50.69
N LYS A 222 58.31 -11.86 -50.98
CA LYS A 222 58.37 -11.16 -52.28
C LYS A 222 58.61 -12.14 -53.43
N CYS A 223 59.53 -13.10 -53.28
CA CYS A 223 59.81 -14.11 -54.30
C CYS A 223 58.59 -14.97 -54.63
N TYR A 224 57.89 -15.49 -53.61
CA TYR A 224 56.68 -16.30 -53.85
C TYR A 224 55.52 -15.49 -54.43
N GLN A 225 55.43 -14.20 -54.11
CA GLN A 225 54.45 -13.33 -54.75
C GLN A 225 54.73 -13.13 -56.24
N GLN A 226 56.01 -13.06 -56.63
CA GLN A 226 56.45 -12.85 -58.01
C GLN A 226 56.44 -14.16 -58.84
N HIS A 227 56.70 -15.31 -58.22
CA HIS A 227 56.82 -16.62 -58.89
C HIS A 227 55.72 -17.61 -58.45
N ARG A 228 54.44 -17.25 -58.65
CA ARG A 228 53.29 -18.04 -58.17
C ARG A 228 53.17 -19.44 -58.76
N GLN A 229 53.54 -19.63 -60.03
CA GLN A 229 53.48 -20.94 -60.71
C GLN A 229 54.83 -21.67 -60.73
N GLU A 230 55.92 -20.98 -60.34
CA GLU A 230 57.30 -21.49 -60.38
C GLU A 230 57.97 -21.36 -59.00
N MET A 231 57.26 -21.83 -57.96
CA MET A 231 57.66 -21.67 -56.55
C MET A 231 59.03 -22.28 -56.22
N LEU A 232 59.52 -23.22 -57.04
CA LEU A 232 60.83 -23.86 -56.86
C LEU A 232 62.01 -22.91 -57.12
N ASN A 233 61.81 -21.81 -57.87
CA ASN A 233 62.83 -20.78 -58.08
C ASN A 233 63.17 -20.03 -56.77
N CYS A 234 62.26 -20.02 -55.79
CA CYS A 234 62.48 -19.44 -54.47
C CYS A 234 63.12 -20.43 -53.47
N SER A 235 63.49 -21.64 -53.92
CA SER A 235 63.93 -22.72 -53.03
C SER A 235 65.23 -22.42 -52.29
N ASP A 236 66.18 -21.72 -52.92
CA ASP A 236 67.44 -21.35 -52.28
C ASP A 236 67.24 -20.29 -51.20
N LEU A 237 66.41 -19.28 -51.49
CA LEU A 237 65.99 -18.28 -50.51
C LEU A 237 65.22 -18.90 -49.33
N ALA A 238 64.40 -19.92 -49.60
CA ALA A 238 63.73 -20.71 -48.57
C ALA A 238 64.69 -21.53 -47.70
N LYS A 239 65.78 -22.06 -48.28
CA LYS A 239 66.84 -22.74 -47.52
C LYS A 239 67.58 -21.77 -46.62
N GLU A 240 67.88 -20.57 -47.09
CA GLU A 240 68.55 -19.52 -46.31
C GLU A 240 67.69 -19.01 -45.16
N TYR A 241 66.41 -18.72 -45.41
CA TYR A 241 65.46 -18.38 -44.36
C TYR A 241 65.39 -19.47 -43.28
N LYS A 242 65.25 -20.74 -43.69
CA LYS A 242 65.25 -21.89 -42.75
C LYS A 242 66.57 -22.00 -41.96
N ARG A 243 67.70 -21.73 -42.60
CA ARG A 243 69.02 -21.74 -41.93
C ARG A 243 69.10 -20.65 -40.88
N CYS A 244 68.65 -19.44 -41.21
CA CYS A 244 68.57 -18.32 -40.28
C CYS A 244 67.67 -18.64 -39.08
N VAL A 245 66.47 -19.20 -39.31
CA VAL A 245 65.54 -19.58 -38.23
C VAL A 245 66.16 -20.63 -37.30
N ARG A 246 66.81 -21.65 -37.86
CA ARG A 246 67.48 -22.70 -37.06
C ARG A 246 68.66 -22.16 -36.25
N ALA A 247 69.46 -21.28 -36.83
CA ALA A 247 70.57 -20.63 -36.14
C ALA A 247 70.04 -19.80 -34.95
N ALA A 248 69.04 -18.96 -35.19
CA ALA A 248 68.40 -18.17 -34.16
C ALA A 248 67.75 -19.02 -33.06
N GLN A 249 67.09 -20.12 -33.43
CA GLN A 249 66.52 -21.05 -32.46
C GLN A 249 67.61 -21.68 -31.58
N LYS A 250 68.76 -22.04 -32.17
CA LYS A 250 69.90 -22.58 -31.43
C LYS A 250 70.48 -21.54 -30.46
N ASP A 251 70.62 -20.30 -30.89
CA ASP A 251 71.21 -19.22 -30.08
C ASP A 251 70.26 -18.75 -28.96
N LEU A 252 68.94 -18.75 -29.20
CA LEU A 252 67.94 -18.40 -28.18
C LEU A 252 67.79 -19.49 -27.10
N LEU A 253 67.96 -20.76 -27.45
CA LEU A 253 67.87 -21.89 -26.49
C LEU A 253 69.09 -21.99 -25.55
N VAL A 254 70.20 -21.33 -25.86
CA VAL A 254 71.43 -21.37 -25.04
C VAL A 254 71.49 -20.26 -23.98
N ASN A 255 70.66 -19.21 -24.09
CA ASN A 255 70.69 -18.04 -23.21
C ASN A 255 69.67 -18.08 -22.04
N HIS A 256 69.18 -19.26 -21.67
CA HIS A 256 68.36 -19.50 -20.47
C HIS A 256 69.10 -20.43 -19.50
N GLY A 257 70.26 -19.98 -19.01
CA GLY A 257 71.04 -20.60 -17.94
C GLY A 257 71.38 -19.58 -16.87
#